data_AF-F3KNQ8-F1
#
_entry.id   AF-F3KNQ8-F1
#
_cell.length_a   1.000
_cell.length_b   1.000
_cell.length_c   1.000
_cell.angle_alpha   90.00
_cell.angle_beta   90.00
_cell.angle_gamma   90.00
#
_symmetry.space_group_name_H-M   'P 1'
#
loop_
_entity.id
_entity.type
_entity.pdbx_description
1 polymer ?
#
loop_
_entity_poly.entity_id
_entity_poly.type
_entity_poly.pdbx_seq_one_letter_code
_entity_poly.pdbx_strand_id
1 'polypeptide(L)'
;MARPPRPSRLLPLLLVALLLIVHAQLWFGRGSVPQVAALANKLEAQTQRNIEAKQQNERLAAEVQDLQEGLDMVEEKARRELGMVKPNEIYVQIDQ
;
A
#
# COMPACT_ATOMS: atom_id res chain seq x y z
N MET A 1 -30.04 -19.45 -71.73
CA MET A 1 -28.81 -18.97 -71.08
C MET A 1 -29.19 -18.22 -69.80
N ALA A 2 -29.05 -18.82 -68.62
CA ALA A 2 -29.33 -18.17 -67.34
C ALA A 2 -28.00 -17.77 -66.67
N ARG A 3 -27.82 -16.49 -66.37
CA ARG A 3 -26.63 -15.96 -65.68
C ARG A 3 -26.76 -16.30 -64.18
N PRO A 4 -25.76 -16.94 -63.55
CA PRO A 4 -25.86 -17.29 -62.14
C PRO A 4 -25.90 -16.02 -61.26
N PRO A 5 -26.73 -16.00 -60.20
CA PRO A 5 -26.77 -14.89 -59.27
C PRO A 5 -25.41 -14.77 -58.56
N ARG A 6 -24.85 -13.56 -58.52
CA ARG A 6 -23.58 -13.30 -57.84
C ARG A 6 -23.79 -13.41 -56.33
N PRO A 7 -22.98 -14.19 -55.60
CA PRO A 7 -23.11 -14.29 -54.16
C PRO A 7 -22.88 -12.91 -53.52
N SER A 8 -23.82 -12.46 -52.70
CA SER A 8 -23.73 -11.20 -51.96
C SER A 8 -22.65 -11.31 -50.88
N ARG A 9 -21.44 -10.81 -51.17
CA ARG A 9 -20.28 -10.85 -50.27
C ARG A 9 -20.33 -9.83 -49.12
N LEU A 10 -21.44 -9.11 -48.97
CA LEU A 10 -21.60 -8.06 -47.97
C LEU A 10 -21.71 -8.62 -46.54
N LEU A 11 -22.46 -9.71 -46.37
CA LEU A 11 -22.66 -10.34 -45.07
C LEU A 11 -21.36 -10.85 -44.44
N PRO A 12 -20.49 -11.62 -45.14
CA PRO A 12 -19.22 -12.03 -44.56
C PRO A 12 -18.29 -10.84 -44.29
N LEU A 13 -18.33 -9.79 -45.12
CA LEU A 13 -17.55 -8.55 -44.89
C LEU A 13 -17.99 -7.84 -43.61
N LEU A 14 -19.30 -7.74 -43.37
CA LEU A 14 -19.85 -7.17 -42.15
C LEU A 14 -19.42 -7.97 -40.91
N LEU A 15 -19.49 -9.30 -40.99
CA LEU A 15 -19.08 -10.18 -39.90
C LEU A 15 -17.59 -10.05 -39.58
N VAL A 16 -16.73 -9.95 -40.61
CA VAL A 16 -15.29 -9.70 -40.42
C VAL A 16 -15.05 -8.33 -39.79
N ALA A 17 -15.75 -7.27 -40.23
CA ALA A 17 -15.63 -5.95 -39.64
C ALA A 17 -16.03 -5.94 -38.15
N LEU A 18 -17.16 -6.58 -37.81
CA LEU A 18 -17.61 -6.73 -36.42
C LEU A 18 -16.59 -7.52 -35.59
N LEU A 19 -16.06 -8.61 -36.13
CA LEU A 19 -15.05 -9.44 -35.47
C LEU A 19 -13.78 -8.63 -35.16
N LEU A 20 -13.30 -7.82 -36.11
CA LEU A 20 -12.12 -6.98 -35.92
C LEU A 20 -12.36 -5.90 -34.85
N ILE A 21 -13.54 -5.29 -34.81
CA ILE A 21 -13.90 -4.32 -33.77
C ILE A 21 -13.85 -4.97 -32.38
N VAL A 22 -14.41 -6.18 -32.24
CA VAL A 22 -14.40 -6.91 -30.96
C VAL A 22 -12.97 -7.27 -30.55
N HIS A 23 -12.14 -7.74 -31.48
CA HIS A 23 -10.73 -8.05 -31.20
C HIS A 23 -9.93 -6.81 -30.79
N ALA A 24 -10.14 -5.68 -31.47
CA ALA A 24 -9.53 -4.41 -31.10
C ALA A 24 -9.98 -3.96 -29.71
N GLN A 25 -11.28 -4.06 -29.38
CA GLN A 25 -11.75 -3.74 -28.03
C GLN A 25 -11.16 -4.67 -26.97
N LEU A 26 -10.95 -5.95 -27.24
CA LEU A 26 -10.32 -6.87 -26.30
C LEU A 26 -8.85 -6.50 -26.05
N TRP A 27 -8.13 -6.04 -27.06
CA TRP A 27 -6.72 -5.69 -26.96
C TRP A 27 -6.49 -4.30 -26.35
N PHE A 28 -7.38 -3.34 -26.61
CA PHE A 28 -7.24 -1.93 -26.21
C PHE A 28 -8.28 -1.46 -25.17
N GLY A 29 -9.21 -2.33 -24.75
CA GLY A 29 -10.27 -2.01 -23.80
C GLY A 29 -9.83 -1.93 -22.34
N ARG A 30 -10.81 -1.83 -21.44
CA ARG A 30 -10.60 -1.77 -19.98
C ARG A 30 -9.93 -3.07 -19.51
N GLY A 31 -8.66 -2.99 -19.11
CA GLY A 31 -7.84 -4.17 -18.79
C GLY A 31 -6.80 -4.54 -19.86
N SER A 32 -6.59 -3.68 -20.87
CA SER A 32 -5.54 -3.85 -21.86
C SER A 32 -4.15 -3.93 -21.21
N VAL A 33 -3.25 -4.73 -21.83
CA VAL A 33 -1.85 -4.93 -21.42
C VAL A 33 -1.13 -3.63 -21.00
N PRO A 34 -1.20 -2.51 -21.75
CA PRO A 34 -0.55 -1.26 -21.32
C PRO A 34 -1.15 -0.68 -20.03
N GLN A 35 -2.43 -0.88 -19.77
CA GLN A 35 -3.10 -0.38 -18.58
C GLN A 35 -2.72 -1.18 -17.33
N VAL A 36 -2.56 -2.49 -17.47
CA VAL A 36 -2.04 -3.37 -16.41
C VAL A 36 -0.58 -3.05 -16.12
N ALA A 37 0.26 -2.83 -17.14
CA ALA A 37 1.66 -2.43 -16.95
C ALA A 37 1.78 -1.08 -16.22
N ALA A 38 0.96 -0.09 -16.59
CA ALA A 38 0.92 1.20 -15.90
C ALA A 38 0.48 1.08 -14.44
N LEU A 39 -0.49 0.21 -14.15
CA LEU A 39 -0.95 -0.04 -12.78
C LEU A 39 0.09 -0.81 -11.95
N ALA A 40 0.78 -1.77 -12.55
CA ALA A 40 1.87 -2.50 -11.91
C ALA A 40 3.02 -1.56 -11.51
N ASN A 41 3.43 -0.66 -12.42
CA ASN A 41 4.47 0.34 -12.11
C ASN A 41 4.06 1.28 -10.97
N LYS A 42 2.78 1.70 -10.92
CA LYS A 42 2.26 2.51 -9.81
C LYS A 42 2.27 1.73 -8.50
N LEU A 43 1.92 0.45 -8.52
CA LEU A 43 1.92 -0.42 -7.36
C LEU A 43 3.34 -0.62 -6.81
N GLU A 44 4.31 -0.84 -7.68
CA GLU A 44 5.73 -0.97 -7.30
C GLU A 44 6.24 0.31 -6.63
N ALA A 45 5.98 1.47 -7.25
CA ALA A 45 6.39 2.76 -6.70
C ALA A 45 5.77 3.04 -5.32
N GLN A 46 4.50 2.66 -5.11
CA GLN A 46 3.84 2.83 -3.81
C GLN A 46 4.34 1.84 -2.77
N THR A 47 4.62 0.60 -3.17
CA THR A 47 5.21 -0.41 -2.29
C THR A 47 6.56 0.05 -1.75
N GLN A 48 7.42 0.60 -2.63
CA GLN A 48 8.73 1.09 -2.24
C GLN A 48 8.64 2.24 -1.22
N ARG A 49 7.74 3.20 -1.45
CA ARG A 49 7.47 4.30 -0.49
C ARG A 49 6.96 3.78 0.85
N ASN A 50 6.10 2.76 0.83
CA ASN A 50 5.57 2.16 2.05
C ASN A 50 6.66 1.49 2.87
N ILE A 51 7.58 0.76 2.22
CA ILE A 51 8.73 0.13 2.87
C ILE A 51 9.61 1.20 3.56
N GLU A 52 9.93 2.29 2.87
CA GLU A 52 10.73 3.39 3.42
C GLU A 52 10.04 4.07 4.61
N ALA A 53 8.73 4.31 4.52
CA ALA A 53 7.95 4.87 5.63
C ALA A 53 7.90 3.91 6.83
N LYS A 54 7.76 2.61 6.59
CA LYS A 54 7.74 1.59 7.64
C LYS A 54 9.06 1.56 8.40
N GLN A 55 10.19 1.60 7.69
CA GLN A 55 11.52 1.64 8.33
C GLN A 55 11.73 2.89 9.19
N GLN A 56 11.22 4.04 8.76
CA GLN A 56 11.27 5.27 9.56
C GLN A 56 10.41 5.16 10.81
N ASN A 57 9.20 4.63 10.69
CA ASN A 57 8.32 4.40 11.84
C ASN A 57 8.95 3.43 12.85
N GLU A 58 9.57 2.35 12.40
CA GLU A 58 10.27 1.40 13.27
C GLU A 58 11.43 2.08 14.03
N ARG A 59 12.19 2.95 13.36
CA ARG A 59 13.28 3.72 14.01
C ARG A 59 12.73 4.71 15.06
N LEU A 60 11.71 5.47 14.70
CA LEU A 60 11.10 6.44 15.61
C LEU A 60 10.45 5.74 16.82
N ALA A 61 9.82 4.58 16.60
CA ALA A 61 9.25 3.79 17.69
C ALA A 61 10.34 3.32 18.67
N ALA A 62 11.50 2.89 18.17
CA ALA A 62 12.63 2.51 19.02
C ALA A 62 13.19 3.71 19.80
N GLU A 63 13.32 4.87 19.17
CA GLU A 63 13.76 6.11 19.85
C GLU A 63 12.77 6.53 20.95
N VAL A 64 11.47 6.47 20.66
CA VAL A 64 10.42 6.77 21.64
C VAL A 64 10.43 5.77 22.80
N GLN A 65 10.77 4.51 22.55
CA GLN A 65 10.92 3.51 23.61
C GLN A 65 12.15 3.81 24.48
N ASP A 66 13.30 4.07 23.88
CA ASP A 66 14.54 4.39 24.60
C ASP A 66 14.40 5.64 25.47
N LEU A 67 13.72 6.67 24.96
CA LEU A 67 13.42 7.88 25.73
C LEU A 67 12.50 7.60 26.93
N GLN A 68 11.50 6.72 26.78
CA GLN A 68 10.63 6.33 27.89
C GLN A 68 11.39 5.55 28.96
N GLU A 69 12.18 4.55 28.56
CA GLU A 69 13.01 3.77 29.48
C GLU A 69 14.02 4.67 30.22
N GLY A 70 14.62 5.63 29.52
CA GLY A 70 15.50 6.63 30.13
C GLY A 70 14.79 7.53 31.15
N LEU A 71 13.54 7.93 30.89
CA LEU A 71 12.75 8.74 31.83
C LEU A 71 12.35 7.94 33.08
N ASP A 72 11.98 6.67 32.92
CA ASP A 72 11.64 5.78 34.03
C ASP A 72 12.85 5.57 34.96
N MET A 73 14.05 5.41 34.39
CA MET A 73 15.30 5.33 35.15
C MET A 73 15.59 6.61 35.94
N VAL A 74 15.28 7.78 35.39
CA VAL A 74 15.43 9.07 36.08
C VAL A 74 14.41 9.22 37.21
N GLU A 75 13.16 8.82 36.99
CA GLU A 75 12.12 8.84 38.02
C GLU A 75 12.51 7.92 39.20
N GLU A 76 13.02 6.73 38.93
CA GLU A 76 13.45 5.80 39.97
C GLU A 76 14.64 6.33 40.78
N LYS A 77 15.60 6.98 40.13
CA LYS A 77 16.71 7.66 40.82
C LYS A 77 16.22 8.82 41.70
N ALA A 78 15.31 9.65 41.20
CA ALA A 78 14.76 10.78 41.95
C ALA A 78 13.96 10.32 43.19
N ARG A 79 13.20 9.22 43.06
CA ARG A 79 12.49 8.59 44.19
C ARG A 79 13.46 8.01 45.22
N ARG A 80 14.50 7.29 44.78
CA ARG A 80 15.46 6.61 45.67
C ARG A 80 16.45 7.54 46.35
N GLU A 81 16.99 8.54 45.65
CA GLU A 81 18.06 9.40 46.17
C GLU A 81 17.55 10.71 46.78
N LEU A 82 16.49 11.30 46.23
CA LEU A 82 15.99 12.60 46.65
C LEU A 82 14.66 12.51 47.43
N GLY A 83 14.08 11.31 47.53
CA GLY A 83 12.76 11.12 48.15
C GLY A 83 11.64 11.89 47.45
N MET A 84 11.84 12.27 46.18
CA MET A 84 10.87 13.06 45.42
C MET A 84 9.67 12.18 45.06
N VAL A 85 8.48 12.66 45.40
CA VAL A 85 7.19 12.00 45.11
C VAL A 85 6.29 12.94 44.33
N LYS A 86 5.40 12.39 43.49
CA LYS A 86 4.43 13.20 42.74
C LYS A 86 3.46 13.90 43.73
N PRO A 87 2.92 15.08 43.39
CA PRO A 87 1.91 15.74 44.22
C PRO A 87 0.72 14.79 44.44
N ASN A 88 0.35 14.56 45.70
CA ASN A 88 -0.68 13.60 46.16
C ASN A 88 -0.31 12.09 46.12
N GLU A 89 0.97 11.72 46.12
CA GLU A 89 1.42 10.31 46.26
C GLU A 89 2.02 10.04 47.66
N ILE A 90 1.67 8.91 48.30
CA ILE A 90 2.29 8.44 49.54
C ILE A 90 3.24 7.29 49.18
N TYR A 91 4.55 7.51 49.30
CA TYR A 91 5.57 6.51 49.02
C TYR A 91 5.91 5.72 50.29
N VAL A 92 5.71 4.40 50.27
CA VAL A 92 5.97 3.50 51.41
C VAL A 92 7.15 2.60 51.07
N GLN A 93 8.29 2.78 51.75
CA GLN A 93 9.40 1.81 51.73
C GLN A 93 9.18 0.77 52.83
N ILE A 94 9.16 -0.50 52.46
CA ILE A 94 9.10 -1.62 53.39
C ILE A 94 10.52 -2.16 53.52
N ASP A 95 11.25 -1.70 54.53
CA ASP A 95 12.56 -2.27 54.87
C ASP A 95 12.35 -3.53 55.71
N GLN A 96 12.99 -4.64 55.30
CA GLN A 96 13.13 -5.87 56.09
C GLN A 96 14.55 -6.00 56.61
#